data_AF-A0A5N6W1P4-F1
#
_entry.id   AF-A0A5N6W1P4-F1
#
_cell.length_a   1.000
_cell.length_b   1.000
_cell.length_c   1.000
_cell.angle_alpha   90.00
_cell.angle_beta   90.00
_cell.angle_gamma   90.00
#
_symmetry.space_group_name_H-M   'P 1'
#
loop_
_entity.id
_entity.type
_entity.pdbx_description
1 polymer ?
#
loop_
_entity_poly.entity_id
_entity_poly.type
_entity_poly.pdbx_seq_one_letter_code
_entity_poly.pdbx_strand_id
1 'polypeptide(L)'
;MSFAESSQNVRIENRGSETWLVCDAQREDGSWQPAQINLDDVIGNDDGWFSRETNGFTRSAQNIDFHFRDEEPWLVADLPMRDGGYRETQGINLGLHITNIDGNLEWYGQ
;
A
#
# COMPACT_ATOMS: atom_id res chain seq x y z
N MET A 1 11.64 -8.29 -5.89
CA MET A 1 10.49 -9.15 -6.21
C MET A 1 9.29 -8.56 -5.52
N SER A 2 8.17 -8.45 -6.21
CA SER A 2 6.95 -7.87 -5.64
C SER A 2 6.41 -8.82 -4.58
N PHE A 3 5.91 -8.28 -3.46
CA PHE A 3 5.25 -9.12 -2.45
C PHE A 3 4.06 -9.90 -3.03
N ALA A 4 3.37 -9.35 -4.03
CA ALA A 4 2.17 -9.96 -4.61
C ALA A 4 2.46 -11.28 -5.34
N GLU A 5 3.70 -11.51 -5.78
CA GLU A 5 4.10 -12.77 -6.45
C GLU A 5 4.19 -13.94 -5.46
N SER A 6 4.38 -13.66 -4.16
CA SER A 6 4.52 -14.65 -3.09
C SER A 6 3.54 -14.43 -1.93
N SER A 7 2.41 -13.77 -2.23
CA SER A 7 1.34 -13.50 -1.27
C SER A 7 -0.03 -13.91 -1.82
N GLN A 8 -0.94 -14.28 -0.95
CA GLN A 8 -2.33 -14.59 -1.26
C GLN A 8 -3.29 -13.85 -0.32
N ASN A 9 -4.57 -13.76 -0.70
CA ASN A 9 -5.59 -13.05 0.08
C ASN A 9 -5.25 -11.56 0.37
N VAL A 10 -4.51 -10.94 -0.56
CA VAL A 10 -4.05 -9.55 -0.45
C VAL A 10 -5.24 -8.60 -0.47
N ARG A 11 -5.33 -7.74 0.52
CA ARG A 11 -6.36 -6.69 0.65
C ARG A 11 -5.86 -5.55 1.52
N ILE A 12 -6.58 -4.43 1.49
CA ILE A 12 -6.42 -3.37 2.48
C ILE A 12 -7.46 -3.50 3.59
N GLU A 13 -7.08 -3.10 4.80
CA GLU A 13 -7.96 -2.98 5.95
C GLU A 13 -7.82 -1.57 6.53
N ASN A 14 -8.94 -0.88 6.70
CA ASN A 14 -8.97 0.38 7.42
C ASN A 14 -9.05 0.12 8.93
N ARG A 15 -8.05 0.59 9.67
CA ARG A 15 -7.91 0.41 11.12
C ARG A 15 -7.90 1.78 11.81
N GLY A 16 -9.02 2.48 11.74
CA GLY A 16 -9.17 3.81 12.35
C GLY A 16 -8.65 4.90 11.42
N SER A 17 -7.53 5.54 11.77
CA SER A 17 -6.90 6.60 10.95
C SER A 17 -5.77 6.09 10.06
N GLU A 18 -5.70 4.77 9.87
CA GLU A 18 -4.60 4.09 9.17
C GLU A 18 -5.15 3.05 8.20
N THR A 19 -4.48 2.91 7.07
CA THR A 19 -4.73 1.87 6.08
C THR A 19 -3.62 0.84 6.13
N TRP A 20 -4.00 -0.41 6.36
CA TRP A 20 -3.08 -1.53 6.47
C TRP A 20 -3.20 -2.42 5.24
N LEU A 21 -2.07 -2.82 4.65
CA LEU A 21 -2.04 -3.92 3.70
C LEU A 21 -1.92 -5.23 4.48
N VAL A 22 -2.76 -6.20 4.18
CA VAL A 22 -2.77 -7.51 4.84
C VAL A 22 -2.85 -8.63 3.81
N CYS A 23 -2.16 -9.73 4.07
CA CYS A 23 -2.16 -10.91 3.21
C CYS A 23 -1.69 -12.15 3.99
N ASP A 24 -1.71 -13.31 3.34
CA ASP A 24 -0.88 -14.46 3.75
C ASP A 24 0.36 -14.48 2.86
N ALA A 25 1.54 -14.37 3.45
CA ALA A 25 2.82 -14.34 2.74
C ALA A 25 3.54 -15.68 2.88
N GLN A 26 4.17 -16.13 1.79
CA GLN A 26 4.93 -17.38 1.77
C GLN A 26 6.32 -17.18 2.40
N ARG A 27 6.72 -18.14 3.24
CA ARG A 27 8.07 -18.27 3.82
C ARG A 27 9.02 -19.00 2.88
N GLU A 28 10.32 -18.94 3.15
CA GLU A 28 11.34 -19.65 2.37
C GLU A 28 11.17 -21.18 2.42
N ASP A 29 10.60 -21.70 3.52
CA ASP A 29 10.27 -23.12 3.67
C ASP A 29 8.98 -23.55 2.93
N GLY A 30 8.32 -22.61 2.24
CA GLY A 30 7.09 -22.81 1.47
C GLY A 30 5.80 -22.76 2.30
N SER A 31 5.89 -22.64 3.63
CA SER A 31 4.73 -22.42 4.50
C SER A 31 4.16 -21.01 4.35
N TRP A 32 2.91 -20.81 4.76
CA TRP A 32 2.22 -19.52 4.68
C TRP A 32 1.97 -18.97 6.07
N GLN A 33 2.12 -17.65 6.23
CA GLN A 33 1.77 -16.97 7.47
C GLN A 33 1.02 -15.66 7.21
N PRO A 34 0.17 -15.20 8.14
CA PRO A 34 -0.40 -13.86 8.07
C PRO A 34 0.70 -12.80 8.12
N ALA A 35 0.65 -11.84 7.21
CA ALA A 35 1.56 -10.71 7.16
C ALA A 35 0.77 -9.41 6.97
N GLN A 36 1.31 -8.32 7.52
CA GLN A 36 0.68 -7.01 7.44
C GLN A 36 1.73 -5.90 7.48
N ILE A 37 1.43 -4.77 6.83
CA ILE A 37 2.23 -3.55 6.89
C ILE A 37 1.32 -2.33 6.92
N ASN A 38 1.66 -1.36 7.76
CA ASN A 38 0.95 -0.09 7.83
C ASN A 38 1.38 0.79 6.66
N LEU A 39 0.47 1.11 5.75
CA LEU A 39 0.80 1.91 4.58
C LEU A 39 1.00 3.39 4.96
N ASP A 40 0.35 3.87 6.02
CA ASP A 40 0.52 5.24 6.51
C ASP A 40 1.93 5.52 7.07
N ASP A 41 2.70 4.48 7.45
CA ASP A 41 4.08 4.65 7.95
C ASP A 41 5.09 4.95 6.84
N VAL A 42 4.72 4.70 5.58
CA VAL A 42 5.63 4.73 4.42
C VAL A 42 5.05 5.48 3.21
N ILE A 43 3.75 5.78 3.23
CA ILE A 43 3.04 6.52 2.19
C ILE A 43 2.29 7.69 2.82
N GLY A 44 2.46 8.86 2.22
CA GLY A 44 1.78 10.08 2.56
C GLY A 44 1.11 10.71 1.36
N ASN A 45 0.48 11.85 1.61
CA ASN A 45 -0.04 12.73 0.57
C ASN A 45 0.90 13.94 0.45
N ASP A 46 1.43 14.18 -0.75
CA ASP A 46 2.15 15.40 -1.07
C ASP A 46 1.47 16.12 -2.25
N ASP A 47 0.73 17.18 -1.92
CA ASP A 47 0.04 18.04 -2.88
C ASP A 47 -0.85 17.29 -3.90
N GLY A 48 -1.64 16.34 -3.36
CA GLY A 48 -2.57 15.52 -4.12
C GLY A 48 -1.92 14.32 -4.79
N TRP A 49 -0.67 13.97 -4.48
CA TRP A 49 0.01 12.76 -4.97
C TRP A 49 0.37 11.82 -3.82
N PHE A 50 0.38 10.52 -4.11
CA PHE A 50 1.03 9.57 -3.21
C PHE A 50 2.52 9.90 -3.14
N SER A 51 3.03 10.05 -1.93
CA SER A 51 4.43 10.35 -1.68
C SER A 51 5.05 9.31 -0.77
N ARG A 52 6.30 8.97 -1.07
CA ARG A 52 7.15 8.09 -0.25
C ARG A 52 8.06 8.88 0.70
N GLU A 53 8.06 10.20 0.56
CA GLU A 53 8.83 11.14 1.37
C GLU A 53 8.00 11.69 2.54
N THR A 54 6.69 11.42 2.54
CA THR A 54 5.76 11.81 3.58
C THR A 54 4.97 10.60 4.04
N ASN A 55 4.30 10.73 5.19
CA ASN A 55 3.56 9.66 5.86
C ASN A 55 2.11 10.10 6.11
N GLY A 56 1.22 9.15 6.38
CA GLY A 56 -0.12 9.43 6.90
C GLY A 56 -1.15 9.83 5.85
N PHE A 57 -1.14 9.23 4.65
CA PHE A 57 -2.07 9.60 3.57
C PHE A 57 -3.54 9.41 3.96
N THR A 58 -3.87 8.37 4.74
CA THR A 58 -5.25 7.96 5.07
C THR A 58 -6.04 9.09 5.75
N ARG A 59 -5.35 9.97 6.48
CA ARG A 59 -5.99 11.10 7.18
C ARG A 59 -6.63 12.12 6.25
N SER A 60 -6.15 12.21 5.02
CA SER A 60 -6.62 13.20 4.04
C SER A 60 -7.28 12.55 2.81
N ALA A 61 -6.95 11.29 2.54
CA ALA A 61 -7.42 10.56 1.38
C ALA A 61 -8.92 10.21 1.47
N GLN A 62 -9.56 10.16 0.32
CA GLN A 62 -10.93 9.68 0.15
C GLN A 62 -10.98 8.55 -0.87
N ASN A 63 -12.04 7.74 -0.85
CA ASN A 63 -12.27 6.65 -1.80
C ASN A 63 -11.04 5.73 -1.94
N ILE A 64 -10.40 5.41 -0.80
CA ILE A 64 -9.24 4.52 -0.76
C ILE A 64 -9.69 3.13 -1.19
N ASP A 65 -9.08 2.60 -2.23
CA ASP A 65 -9.37 1.29 -2.79
C ASP A 65 -8.09 0.57 -3.21
N PHE A 66 -8.19 -0.74 -3.34
CA PHE A 66 -7.09 -1.61 -3.74
C PHE A 66 -7.55 -2.61 -4.78
N HIS A 67 -6.83 -2.69 -5.89
CA HIS A 67 -7.11 -3.66 -6.94
C HIS A 67 -5.86 -4.07 -7.69
N PHE A 68 -5.94 -5.22 -8.35
CA PHE A 68 -4.92 -5.65 -9.28
C PHE A 68 -5.18 -5.07 -10.67
N ARG A 69 -4.14 -4.49 -11.30
CA ARG A 69 -4.13 -4.09 -12.70
C ARG A 69 -2.98 -4.83 -13.38
N ASP A 70 -3.30 -5.66 -14.36
CA ASP A 70 -2.29 -6.49 -15.07
C ASP A 70 -1.36 -7.25 -14.11
N GLU A 71 -1.94 -7.88 -13.09
CA GLU A 71 -1.25 -8.61 -12.00
C GLU A 71 -0.42 -7.74 -11.02
N GLU A 72 -0.40 -6.42 -11.21
CA GLU A 72 0.26 -5.50 -10.28
C GLU A 72 -0.70 -5.01 -9.18
N PRO A 73 -0.27 -4.92 -7.92
CA PRO A 73 -1.12 -4.50 -6.79
C PRO A 73 -1.14 -2.97 -6.66
N TRP A 74 -2.23 -2.33 -7.09
CA TRP A 74 -2.38 -0.87 -7.07
C TRP A 74 -3.24 -0.42 -5.88
N LEU A 75 -2.71 0.53 -5.11
CA LEU A 75 -3.47 1.35 -4.17
C LEU A 75 -3.94 2.61 -4.89
N VAL A 76 -5.23 2.92 -4.81
CA VAL A 76 -5.79 4.14 -5.40
C VAL A 76 -6.57 4.94 -4.37
N ALA A 77 -6.55 6.26 -4.50
CA ALA A 77 -7.33 7.16 -3.66
C ALA A 77 -7.46 8.54 -4.31
N ASP A 78 -8.45 9.30 -3.85
CA ASP A 78 -8.57 10.72 -4.13
C ASP A 78 -7.81 11.51 -3.04
N LEU A 79 -6.75 12.20 -3.44
CA LEU A 79 -5.84 12.92 -2.55
C LEU A 79 -6.03 14.43 -2.69
N PRO A 80 -6.27 15.18 -1.60
CA PRO A 80 -6.44 16.62 -1.68
C PRO A 80 -5.12 17.34 -1.93
N MET A 81 -5.17 18.40 -2.73
CA MET A 81 -4.05 19.34 -2.95
C MET A 81 -3.96 20.37 -1.81
N ARG A 82 -2.80 21.02 -1.65
CA ARG A 82 -2.55 21.99 -0.56
C ARG A 82 -3.35 23.29 -0.72
N ASP A 83 -3.64 23.68 -1.96
CA ASP A 83 -4.41 24.88 -2.31
C ASP A 83 -5.94 24.69 -2.27
N GLY A 84 -6.38 23.46 -2.00
CA GLY A 84 -7.78 23.07 -1.97
C GLY A 84 -8.24 22.43 -3.27
N GLY A 85 -9.08 21.40 -3.15
CA GLY A 85 -9.51 20.57 -4.27
C GLY A 85 -8.74 19.25 -4.35
N TYR A 86 -9.01 18.50 -5.41
CA TYR A 86 -8.45 17.17 -5.64
C TYR A 86 -7.86 17.11 -7.04
N ARG A 87 -6.89 16.22 -7.22
CA ARG A 87 -6.54 15.72 -8.56
C ARG A 87 -7.59 14.71 -9.02
N GLU A 88 -7.41 14.17 -10.23
CA GLU A 88 -8.03 12.89 -10.59
C GLU A 88 -7.60 11.80 -9.59
N THR A 89 -8.28 10.66 -9.59
CA THR A 89 -7.91 9.52 -8.73
C THR A 89 -6.45 9.14 -8.96
N GLN A 90 -5.68 9.12 -7.88
CA GLN A 90 -4.26 8.78 -7.92
C GLN A 90 -4.04 7.31 -7.63
N GLY A 91 -2.91 6.78 -8.09
CA GLY A 91 -2.52 5.40 -7.87
C GLY A 91 -1.03 5.24 -7.59
N ILE A 92 -0.70 4.30 -6.72
CA ILE A 92 0.67 3.83 -6.47
C ILE A 92 0.71 2.30 -6.56
N ASN A 93 1.68 1.77 -7.31
CA ASN A 93 1.92 0.34 -7.42
C ASN A 93 2.71 -0.13 -6.19
N LEU A 94 2.06 -0.85 -5.29
CA LEU A 94 2.67 -1.35 -4.06
C LEU A 94 3.73 -2.44 -4.34
N GLY A 95 3.63 -3.15 -5.46
CA GLY A 95 4.56 -4.21 -5.84
C GLY A 95 5.96 -3.69 -6.19
N LEU A 96 6.08 -2.40 -6.50
CA LEU A 96 7.36 -1.72 -6.74
C LEU A 96 8.06 -1.27 -5.45
N HIS A 97 7.39 -1.37 -4.29
CA HIS A 97 7.85 -0.78 -3.04
C HIS A 97 7.77 -1.73 -1.85
N ILE A 98 6.96 -2.78 -1.93
CA ILE A 98 6.80 -3.77 -0.88
C ILE A 98 7.30 -5.11 -1.40
N THR A 99 8.13 -5.76 -0.58
CA THR A 99 8.64 -7.09 -0.83
C THR A 99 8.26 -8.03 0.31
N ASN A 100 8.36 -9.33 0.05
CA ASN A 100 8.14 -10.37 1.05
C ASN A 100 9.49 -11.02 1.38
N ILE A 101 9.94 -10.90 2.63
CA ILE A 101 11.16 -11.51 3.17
C ILE A 101 10.77 -12.56 4.22
N ASP A 102 10.89 -13.84 3.84
CA ASP A 102 10.52 -15.00 4.67
C ASP A 102 9.15 -14.86 5.36
N GLY A 103 8.14 -14.48 4.56
CA GLY A 103 6.76 -14.27 5.01
C GLY A 103 6.52 -12.96 5.78
N ASN A 104 7.47 -12.02 5.77
CA ASN A 104 7.31 -10.68 6.37
C ASN A 104 7.26 -9.63 5.26
N LEU A 105 6.28 -8.73 5.32
CA LEU A 105 6.22 -7.60 4.39
C LEU A 105 7.18 -6.51 4.82
N GLU A 106 8.04 -6.08 3.90
CA GLU A 106 8.99 -4.99 4.13
C GLU A 106 8.88 -3.94 3.02
N TRP A 107 9.00 -2.67 3.41
CA TRP A 107 9.13 -1.57 2.47
C TRP A 107 10.59 -1.43 2.03
N TYR A 108 10.86 -1.40 0.72
CA TYR A 108 12.21 -1.26 0.19
C TYR A 108 12.36 0.01 -0.66
N GLY A 109 13.49 0.72 -0.48
CA GLY A 109 13.90 1.85 -1.32
C GLY A 109 13.73 3.25 -0.70
N GLN A 110 14.27 3.47 0.51
CA GLN A 110 14.63 4.81 0.99
C GLN A 110 16.02 5.23 0.49
#